data_AF-A0A3D0XZ17-F1
#
_entry.id   AF-A0A3D0XZ17-F1
#
_cell.length_a   1.000
_cell.length_b   1.000
_cell.length_c   1.000
_cell.angle_alpha   90.00
_cell.angle_beta   90.00
_cell.angle_gamma   90.00
#
_symmetry.space_group_name_H-M   'P 1'
#
loop_
_entity.id
_entity.type
_entity.pdbx_description
1 polymer ?
#
loop_
_entity_poly.entity_id
_entity_poly.type
_entity_poly.pdbx_seq_one_letter_code
_entity_poly.pdbx_strand_id
1 'polypeptide(L)'
;MIFGIIVTAIVALITYCYPQLEDEIHQILGAEVVNATTTITSFDLSSIPEFTESPYVYINNNKPNFTDEDYTTNPFETYSELDGLGRCGVAFANICRELMPTEPRGEIGMIKPSGWKLAKYDIVDGKYLYNRCHLIGYQLAGENANEK
;
A
#
# COMPACT_ATOMS: atom_id res chain seq x y z
N MET A 1 -7.91 7.53 -43.72
CA MET A 1 -6.98 8.38 -44.50
C MET A 1 -7.19 9.87 -44.24
N ILE A 2 -8.41 10.41 -44.35
CA ILE A 2 -8.66 11.86 -44.22
C ILE A 2 -8.29 12.43 -42.83
N PHE A 3 -8.59 11.71 -41.74
CA PHE A 3 -8.30 12.17 -40.37
C PHE A 3 -6.79 12.33 -40.09
N GLY A 4 -5.96 11.38 -40.56
CA GLY A 4 -4.50 11.46 -40.38
C GLY A 4 -3.86 12.59 -41.19
N ILE A 5 -4.40 12.92 -42.36
CA ILE A 5 -3.94 14.05 -43.19
C ILE A 5 -4.28 15.39 -42.53
N ILE A 6 -5.45 15.49 -41.89
CA ILE A 6 -5.86 16.70 -41.18
C ILE A 6 -4.98 16.94 -39.95
N VAL A 7 -4.69 15.91 -39.15
CA VAL A 7 -3.83 16.02 -37.96
C VAL A 7 -2.41 16.44 -38.34
N THR A 8 -1.82 15.83 -39.38
CA THR A 8 -0.47 16.18 -39.84
C THR A 8 -0.38 17.59 -40.42
N ALA A 9 -1.39 18.05 -41.16
CA ALA A 9 -1.45 19.41 -41.68
C ALA A 9 -1.59 20.47 -40.56
N ILE A 10 -2.37 20.18 -39.51
CA ILE A 10 -2.54 21.07 -38.36
C ILE A 10 -1.24 21.17 -37.56
N VAL A 11 -0.57 20.06 -37.29
CA VAL A 11 0.73 20.05 -36.58
C VAL A 11 1.76 20.84 -37.38
N ALA A 12 1.88 20.61 -38.70
CA ALA A 12 2.80 21.35 -39.55
C ALA A 12 2.51 22.86 -39.58
N LEU A 13 1.24 23.26 -39.60
CA LEU A 13 0.84 24.67 -39.58
C LEU A 13 1.16 25.33 -38.24
N ILE A 14 0.94 24.63 -37.12
CA ILE A 14 1.24 25.13 -35.78
C ILE A 14 2.75 25.31 -35.61
N THR A 15 3.56 24.33 -36.01
CA THR A 15 5.04 24.42 -35.95
C THR A 15 5.56 25.56 -36.83
N TYR A 16 4.96 25.79 -38.00
CA TYR A 16 5.34 26.90 -38.89
C TYR A 16 4.99 28.27 -38.30
N CYS A 17 3.80 28.43 -37.71
CA CYS A 17 3.35 29.71 -37.14
C CYS A 17 3.99 30.02 -35.77
N TYR A 18 4.39 28.99 -35.03
CA TYR A 18 4.88 29.10 -33.66
C TYR A 18 6.10 28.18 -33.44
N PRO A 19 7.26 28.48 -34.04
CA PRO A 19 8.46 27.65 -33.93
C PRO A 19 8.97 27.51 -32.48
N GLN A 20 8.68 28.49 -31.62
CA GLN A 20 8.98 28.43 -30.18
C GLN A 20 8.22 27.35 -29.40
N LEU A 21 7.18 26.74 -29.99
CA LEU A 21 6.38 25.69 -29.34
C LEU A 21 6.89 24.27 -29.66
N GLU A 22 7.92 24.15 -30.51
CA GLU A 22 8.49 22.86 -30.93
C GLU A 22 9.10 22.10 -29.74
N ASP A 23 9.82 22.80 -28.87
CA ASP A 23 10.40 22.25 -27.64
C ASP A 23 9.32 21.82 -26.64
N GLU A 24 8.22 22.58 -26.50
CA GLU A 24 7.09 22.24 -25.62
C GLU A 24 6.31 21.01 -26.12
N ILE A 25 6.11 20.89 -27.43
CA ILE A 25 5.43 19.73 -28.04
C ILE A 25 6.29 18.46 -27.91
N HIS A 26 7.61 18.56 -28.12
CA HIS A 26 8.53 17.45 -27.90
C HIS A 26 8.58 17.02 -26.44
N GLN A 27 8.44 17.95 -25.50
CA GLN A 27 8.35 17.64 -24.07
C GLN A 27 7.03 16.95 -23.69
N ILE A 28 5.89 17.33 -24.31
CA ILE A 28 4.58 16.70 -24.06
C ILE A 28 4.48 15.31 -24.72
N LEU A 29 5.06 15.12 -25.90
CA LEU A 29 5.06 13.83 -26.62
C LEU A 29 6.17 12.87 -26.13
N GLY A 30 7.26 13.40 -25.59
CA GLY A 30 8.40 12.65 -25.04
C GLY A 30 8.30 12.37 -23.54
N ALA A 31 7.33 12.98 -22.84
CA ALA A 31 6.96 12.57 -21.50
C ALA A 31 6.29 11.19 -21.58
N GLU A 32 7.07 10.13 -21.37
CA GLU A 32 6.49 8.92 -20.81
C GLU A 32 5.66 9.35 -19.61
N VAL A 33 4.41 8.86 -19.52
CA VAL A 33 3.67 8.89 -18.27
C VAL A 33 4.43 7.93 -17.35
N VAL A 34 5.52 8.44 -16.77
CA VAL A 34 6.20 7.82 -15.65
C VAL A 34 5.17 7.98 -14.55
N ASN A 35 4.32 6.97 -14.39
CA ASN A 35 3.66 6.70 -13.13
C ASN A 35 4.80 6.41 -12.15
N ALA A 36 5.44 7.49 -11.68
CA ALA A 36 6.37 7.45 -10.59
C ALA A 36 5.52 7.00 -9.41
N THR A 37 5.55 5.70 -9.15
CA THR A 37 5.09 5.14 -7.89
C THR A 37 6.08 5.69 -6.87
N THR A 38 5.83 6.91 -6.40
CA THR A 38 6.56 7.53 -5.30
C THR A 38 6.45 6.54 -4.16
N THR A 39 7.52 5.80 -3.92
CA THR A 39 7.60 4.86 -2.81
C THR A 39 7.72 5.75 -1.58
N ILE A 40 6.58 6.10 -0.99
CA ILE A 40 6.55 6.86 0.26
C ILE A 40 7.18 5.97 1.32
N THR A 41 8.48 6.17 1.53
CA THR A 41 9.21 5.53 2.61
C THR A 41 8.83 6.31 3.86
N SER A 42 7.83 5.81 4.59
CA SER A 42 7.37 6.42 5.85
C SER A 42 8.43 6.39 6.95
N PHE A 43 9.44 5.53 6.78
CA PHE A 43 10.51 5.30 7.74
C PHE A 43 11.77 4.72 7.07
N ASP A 44 12.95 5.12 7.55
CA ASP A 44 14.24 4.57 7.13
C ASP A 44 14.55 3.28 7.90
N LEU A 45 14.47 2.14 7.22
CA LEU A 45 14.74 0.82 7.80
C LEU A 45 16.17 0.69 8.36
N SER A 46 17.14 1.45 7.82
CA SER A 46 18.53 1.40 8.31
C SER A 46 18.70 2.02 9.70
N SER A 47 17.69 2.78 10.15
CA SER A 47 17.67 3.39 11.48
C SER A 47 17.09 2.47 12.57
N ILE A 48 16.59 1.29 12.22
CA ILE A 48 16.13 0.29 13.20
C ILE A 48 17.36 -0.32 13.89
N PRO A 49 17.48 -0.22 15.22
CA PRO A 49 18.61 -0.79 15.93
C PRO A 49 18.56 -2.32 15.92
N GLU A 50 19.72 -2.94 16.15
CA GLU A 50 19.83 -4.39 16.37
C GLU A 50 18.96 -4.85 17.55
N PHE A 51 18.62 -6.13 17.56
CA PHE A 51 17.80 -6.74 18.61
C PHE A 51 18.48 -6.65 19.98
N THR A 52 17.75 -6.17 21.00
CA THR A 52 18.24 -5.89 22.37
C THR A 52 17.47 -6.63 23.47
N GLU A 53 16.96 -7.83 23.18
CA GLU A 53 16.10 -8.63 24.09
C GLU A 53 14.67 -8.07 24.30
N SER A 54 14.40 -6.83 23.87
CA SER A 54 13.04 -6.28 23.79
C SER A 54 12.32 -6.76 22.51
N PRO A 55 11.05 -7.17 22.59
CA PRO A 55 10.28 -7.59 21.41
C PRO A 55 9.82 -6.42 20.52
N TYR A 56 10.10 -5.17 20.91
CA TYR A 56 9.80 -3.98 20.14
C TYR A 56 10.85 -2.89 20.33
N VAL A 57 10.86 -1.92 19.41
CA VAL A 57 11.68 -0.71 19.47
C VAL A 57 10.81 0.51 19.22
N TYR A 58 11.15 1.64 19.85
CA TYR A 58 10.50 2.90 19.55
C TYR A 58 11.08 3.50 18.27
N ILE A 59 10.20 3.84 17.34
CA ILE A 59 10.55 4.60 16.13
C ILE A 59 10.06 6.04 16.28
N ASN A 60 10.76 6.99 15.66
CA ASN A 60 10.37 8.40 15.63
C ASN A 60 9.99 8.99 17.01
N ASN A 61 10.74 8.62 18.06
CA ASN A 61 10.44 9.05 19.44
C ASN A 61 8.99 8.79 19.87
N ASN A 62 8.40 7.68 19.40
CA ASN A 62 7.01 7.29 19.65
C ASN A 62 5.97 8.33 19.14
N LYS A 63 6.29 9.05 18.05
CA LYS A 63 5.39 9.98 17.38
C LYS A 63 5.00 9.42 16.00
N PRO A 64 3.71 9.29 15.68
CA PRO A 64 3.27 8.90 14.34
C PRO A 64 3.58 9.99 13.29
N ASN A 65 3.70 9.57 12.02
CA ASN A 65 3.97 10.46 10.87
C ASN A 65 2.69 10.81 10.08
N PHE A 66 1.51 10.78 10.71
CA PHE A 66 0.26 11.17 10.04
C PHE A 66 0.32 12.65 9.64
N THR A 67 -0.14 12.95 8.42
CA THR A 67 -0.26 14.34 7.94
C THR A 67 -1.62 14.92 8.32
N ASP A 68 -1.78 16.24 8.14
CA ASP A 68 -3.06 16.91 8.40
C ASP A 68 -4.21 16.32 7.53
N GLU A 69 -3.88 15.83 6.34
CA GLU A 69 -4.83 15.18 5.42
C GLU A 69 -5.28 13.79 5.87
N ASP A 70 -4.47 13.10 6.69
CA ASP A 70 -4.83 11.79 7.24
C ASP A 70 -5.90 11.89 8.34
N TYR A 71 -6.08 13.08 8.94
CA TYR A 71 -7.04 13.29 10.00
C TYR A 71 -8.47 13.37 9.47
N THR A 72 -9.28 12.40 9.88
CA THR A 72 -10.70 12.36 9.56
C THR A 72 -11.51 11.72 10.69
N THR A 73 -12.80 12.02 10.72
CA THR A 73 -13.77 11.35 11.60
C THR A 73 -14.56 10.27 10.87
N ASN A 74 -14.39 10.14 9.56
CA ASN A 74 -15.10 9.14 8.78
C ASN A 74 -14.45 7.77 8.99
N PRO A 75 -15.21 6.71 9.29
CA PRO A 75 -14.66 5.37 9.43
C PRO A 75 -14.20 4.86 8.07
N PHE A 76 -13.00 4.29 8.03
CA PHE A 76 -12.52 3.57 6.85
C PHE A 76 -11.45 2.55 7.22
N GLU A 77 -11.24 1.60 6.32
CA GLU A 77 -10.07 0.74 6.26
C GLU A 77 -9.69 0.53 4.79
N THR A 78 -8.39 0.46 4.54
CA THR A 78 -7.82 0.24 3.23
C THR A 78 -6.65 -0.72 3.36
N TYR A 79 -6.59 -1.67 2.43
CA TYR A 79 -5.52 -2.67 2.36
C TYR A 79 -4.92 -2.58 0.97
N SER A 80 -3.59 -2.47 0.91
CA SER A 80 -2.89 -2.46 -0.38
C SER A 80 -3.04 -3.81 -1.08
N GLU A 81 -2.70 -3.84 -2.36
CA GLU A 81 -2.44 -5.11 -3.03
C GLU A 81 -1.21 -5.79 -2.43
N LEU A 82 -1.12 -7.10 -2.60
CA LEU A 82 0.07 -7.87 -2.26
C LEU A 82 1.25 -7.40 -3.11
N ASP A 83 2.45 -7.44 -2.54
CA ASP A 83 3.65 -7.14 -3.31
C ASP A 83 4.01 -8.26 -4.31
N GLY A 84 5.07 -8.07 -5.11
CA GLY A 84 5.51 -9.05 -6.12
C GLY A 84 5.91 -10.41 -5.57
N LEU A 85 6.03 -10.57 -4.24
CA LEU A 85 6.29 -11.83 -3.55
C LEU A 85 5.05 -12.35 -2.80
N GLY A 86 3.88 -11.75 -3.01
CA GLY A 86 2.62 -12.09 -2.36
C GLY A 86 2.53 -11.64 -0.89
N ARG A 87 3.42 -10.76 -0.42
CA ARG A 87 3.42 -10.29 0.98
C ARG A 87 2.40 -9.17 1.15
N CYS A 88 1.73 -9.15 2.29
CA CYS A 88 0.85 -8.04 2.67
C CYS A 88 1.65 -6.72 2.68
N GLY A 89 1.05 -5.67 2.13
CA GLY A 89 1.61 -4.33 2.14
C GLY A 89 1.00 -3.47 3.25
N VAL A 90 0.64 -2.23 2.91
CA VAL A 90 0.12 -1.25 3.87
C VAL A 90 -1.34 -1.53 4.19
N ALA A 91 -1.68 -1.54 5.47
CA ALA A 91 -3.05 -1.42 5.95
C ALA A 91 -3.22 -0.08 6.66
N PHE A 92 -4.23 0.70 6.27
CA PHE A 92 -4.48 2.04 6.80
C PHE A 92 -5.96 2.22 7.10
N ALA A 93 -6.26 2.69 8.31
CA ALA A 93 -7.64 2.78 8.77
C ALA A 93 -7.83 3.91 9.77
N ASN A 94 -9.04 4.46 9.78
CA ASN A 94 -9.57 5.25 10.88
C ASN A 94 -10.56 4.39 11.67
N ILE A 95 -10.09 3.83 12.79
CA ILE A 95 -10.84 2.87 13.59
C ILE A 95 -11.91 3.58 14.40
N CYS A 96 -13.17 3.26 14.12
CA CYS A 96 -14.34 3.73 14.86
C CYS A 96 -15.21 2.53 15.26
N ARG A 97 -16.20 2.74 16.14
CA ARG A 97 -17.07 1.66 16.62
C ARG A 97 -17.87 1.02 15.49
N GLU A 98 -18.13 1.78 14.45
CA GLU A 98 -18.84 1.40 13.24
C GLU A 98 -18.12 0.31 12.44
N LEU A 99 -16.78 0.22 12.56
CA LEU A 99 -15.99 -0.85 11.93
C LEU A 99 -15.87 -2.09 12.81
N MET A 100 -16.17 -1.98 14.11
CA MET A 100 -15.98 -3.11 15.02
C MET A 100 -17.00 -4.23 14.73
N PRO A 101 -16.59 -5.50 14.83
CA PRO A 101 -17.48 -6.62 14.58
C PRO A 101 -18.57 -6.70 15.65
N THR A 102 -19.80 -7.02 15.23
CA THR A 102 -20.90 -7.35 16.14
C THR A 102 -21.02 -8.84 16.41
N GLU A 103 -20.30 -9.67 15.65
CA GLU A 103 -20.34 -11.12 15.70
C GLU A 103 -19.00 -11.72 16.16
N PRO A 104 -18.97 -12.99 16.59
CA PRO A 104 -17.73 -13.69 16.85
C PRO A 104 -16.91 -13.91 15.57
N ARG A 105 -15.58 -13.97 15.72
CA ARG A 105 -14.66 -14.27 14.62
C ARG A 105 -14.93 -15.65 14.02
N GLY A 106 -15.03 -15.69 12.68
CA GLY A 106 -15.21 -16.94 11.93
C GLY A 106 -13.90 -17.66 11.61
N GLU A 107 -14.00 -18.70 10.78
CA GLU A 107 -12.83 -19.45 10.32
C GLU A 107 -11.97 -18.64 9.34
N ILE A 108 -10.66 -18.89 9.39
CA ILE A 108 -9.63 -18.19 8.58
C ILE A 108 -8.65 -19.17 7.91
N GLY A 109 -8.91 -20.47 8.01
CA GLY A 109 -7.97 -21.52 7.64
C GLY A 109 -7.61 -21.56 6.15
N MET A 110 -8.48 -20.99 5.30
CA MET A 110 -8.33 -20.92 3.86
C MET A 110 -7.20 -19.97 3.42
N ILE A 111 -6.93 -18.92 4.18
CA ILE A 111 -5.87 -17.95 3.87
C ILE A 111 -4.52 -18.52 4.25
N LYS A 112 -3.56 -18.45 3.32
CA LYS A 112 -2.19 -18.91 3.50
C LYS A 112 -1.24 -17.78 3.10
N PRO A 113 -0.75 -16.97 4.05
CA PRO A 113 0.16 -15.88 3.76
C PRO A 113 1.43 -16.35 3.05
N SER A 114 2.17 -15.43 2.43
CA SER A 114 3.46 -15.76 1.82
C SER A 114 4.39 -16.47 2.79
N GLY A 115 4.98 -17.58 2.32
CA GLY A 115 5.87 -18.42 3.12
C GLY A 115 5.19 -19.36 4.13
N TRP A 116 3.85 -19.48 4.12
CA TRP A 116 3.11 -20.31 5.07
C TRP A 116 3.59 -21.78 5.09
N LYS A 117 4.13 -22.21 6.24
CA LYS A 117 4.51 -23.61 6.53
C LYS A 117 4.04 -23.99 7.92
N LEU A 118 3.16 -24.98 8.01
CA LEU A 118 2.66 -25.44 9.29
C LEU A 118 3.68 -26.36 9.98
N ALA A 119 4.17 -25.94 11.15
CA ALA A 119 5.03 -26.76 12.01
C ALA A 119 4.52 -26.71 13.45
N LYS A 120 4.73 -27.82 14.19
CA LYS A 120 4.31 -27.96 15.58
C LYS A 120 5.47 -28.34 16.49
N TYR A 121 5.53 -27.75 17.67
CA TYR A 121 6.56 -28.00 18.68
C TYR A 121 5.93 -28.07 20.07
N ASP A 122 6.28 -29.08 20.86
CA ASP A 122 5.72 -29.24 22.22
C ASP A 122 6.21 -28.15 23.20
N ILE A 123 7.31 -27.47 22.88
CA ILE A 123 7.86 -26.35 23.65
C ILE A 123 7.16 -25.01 23.41
N VAL A 124 6.24 -24.94 22.45
CA VAL A 124 5.50 -23.72 22.09
C VAL A 124 4.10 -23.81 22.65
N ASP A 125 3.64 -22.76 23.33
CA ASP A 125 2.25 -22.68 23.80
C ASP A 125 1.27 -22.70 22.62
N GLY A 126 0.22 -23.51 22.70
CA GLY A 126 -0.65 -23.82 21.55
C GLY A 126 0.00 -24.68 20.46
N LYS A 127 1.27 -25.07 20.61
CA LYS A 127 2.08 -25.94 19.74
C LYS A 127 2.42 -25.41 18.36
N TYR A 128 1.77 -24.39 17.83
CA TYR A 128 1.98 -23.94 16.44
C TYR A 128 3.12 -22.94 16.33
N LEU A 129 4.03 -23.15 15.36
CA LEU A 129 5.13 -22.21 15.10
C LEU A 129 4.65 -20.85 14.58
N TYR A 130 3.60 -20.84 13.76
CA TYR A 130 3.04 -19.63 13.16
C TYR A 130 1.54 -19.55 13.39
N ASN A 131 1.08 -18.33 13.67
CA ASN A 131 -0.33 -17.95 13.67
C ASN A 131 -0.63 -17.12 12.43
N ARG A 132 -1.90 -17.12 12.02
CA ARG A 132 -2.40 -16.14 11.04
C ARG A 132 -2.66 -14.84 11.77
N CYS A 133 -1.82 -13.85 11.51
CA CYS A 133 -1.92 -12.53 12.12
C CYS A 133 -2.60 -11.55 11.15
N HIS A 134 -3.29 -10.57 11.71
CA HIS A 134 -3.88 -9.47 10.98
C HIS A 134 -3.02 -8.22 11.10
N LEU A 135 -2.96 -7.40 10.05
CA LEU A 135 -2.38 -6.06 10.14
C LEU A 135 -3.29 -5.12 10.94
N ILE A 136 -4.61 -5.23 10.75
CA ILE A 136 -5.63 -4.58 11.57
C ILE A 136 -6.44 -5.66 12.27
N GLY A 137 -6.40 -5.69 13.61
CA GLY A 137 -7.02 -6.77 14.37
C GLY A 137 -8.54 -6.86 14.15
N TYR A 138 -9.07 -8.09 14.06
CA TYR A 138 -10.51 -8.35 13.88
C TYR A 138 -11.40 -7.53 14.82
N GLN A 139 -11.03 -7.42 16.10
CA GLN A 139 -11.81 -6.65 17.09
C GLN A 139 -11.95 -5.15 16.78
N LEU A 140 -11.10 -4.62 15.89
CA LEU A 140 -11.06 -3.20 15.53
C LEU A 140 -11.85 -2.93 14.25
N ALA A 141 -11.81 -3.83 13.26
CA ALA A 141 -12.35 -3.57 11.93
C ALA A 141 -13.24 -4.69 11.36
N GLY A 142 -13.44 -5.78 12.08
CA GLY A 142 -14.33 -6.87 11.67
C GLY A 142 -13.82 -7.74 10.52
N GLU A 143 -12.67 -7.41 9.94
CA GLU A 143 -12.07 -8.17 8.84
C GLU A 143 -11.57 -9.54 9.29
N ASN A 144 -12.18 -10.60 8.74
CA ASN A 144 -11.93 -11.96 9.18
C ASN A 144 -10.86 -12.69 8.34
N ALA A 145 -11.17 -13.01 7.08
CA ALA A 145 -10.32 -13.78 6.17
C ALA A 145 -9.97 -12.98 4.91
N ASN A 146 -9.39 -11.80 5.11
CA ASN A 146 -8.99 -10.90 4.02
C ASN A 146 -7.85 -11.56 3.19
N GLU A 147 -7.96 -11.51 1.87
CA GLU A 147 -6.99 -12.09 0.92
C GLU A 147 -5.84 -11.12 0.56
N LYS A 148 -5.88 -9.89 1.08
CA LYS A 148 -4.90 -8.81 0.87
C LYS A 148 -3.90 -8.67 2.01
#